data_AF-A0A2N7Q7G3-F1
#
_entry.id   AF-A0A2N7Q7G3-F1
#
_cell.length_a   1.000
_cell.length_b   1.000
_cell.length_c   1.000
_cell.angle_alpha   90.00
_cell.angle_beta   90.00
_cell.angle_gamma   90.00
#
_symmetry.space_group_name_H-M   'P 1'
#
loop_
_entity.id
_entity.type
_entity.pdbx_description
1 polymer ?
#
loop_
_entity_poly.entity_id
_entity_poly.type
_entity_poly.pdbx_seq_one_letter_code
_entity_poly.pdbx_strand_id
1 'polypeptide(L)'
;MNKKTLVQALKYLDLNFSIIPIVYKQKKPLISWKKYQGKLPTKEEVLSWFKNETPLNLAVITGRVSKLVVIDVDNKDALPDWLKNTETWIAKTSRGYHFYFRINNEYIPTAKLAKGIDLKGEGSYVLLPESLHPSGTTYKWIKFVKKLQEPASFDLVKEKVLEYLRLKENETSEPLSELYKGVEEGRRNVSLTRIAGSLFADGLNDEEVYEILKVINERNIPPLPEKEVKLIVKSISKRRKIFLKEKERIVSIFMQALLKKAKEDQQFAYLMKKAVNSVEFLEHGLPEKDSKFFEKEIGKILFPEIVKAFRGMSRKNLKQENT
;
A
#
# COMPACT_ATOMS: atom_id res chain seq x y z
N MET A 1 19.33 -17.58 24.41
CA MET A 1 18.33 -17.22 23.37
C MET A 1 18.87 -16.25 22.33
N ASN A 2 19.64 -15.22 22.73
CA ASN A 2 20.15 -14.18 21.81
C ASN A 2 20.95 -14.75 20.60
N LYS A 3 21.92 -15.66 20.81
CA LYS A 3 22.66 -16.29 19.68
C LYS A 3 21.73 -16.99 18.66
N LYS A 4 20.64 -17.63 19.11
CA LYS A 4 19.67 -18.30 18.23
C LYS A 4 18.88 -17.27 17.41
N THR A 5 18.38 -16.21 18.04
CA THR A 5 17.65 -15.14 17.36
C THR A 5 18.53 -14.40 16.37
N LEU A 6 19.81 -14.14 16.70
CA LEU A 6 20.77 -13.53 15.78
C LEU A 6 21.01 -14.41 14.54
N VAL A 7 21.24 -15.72 14.73
CA VAL A 7 21.40 -16.65 13.59
C VAL A 7 20.16 -16.65 12.70
N GLN A 8 18.97 -16.59 13.31
CA GLN A 8 17.72 -16.52 12.56
C GLN A 8 17.56 -15.18 11.82
N ALA A 9 17.94 -14.07 12.45
CA ALA A 9 17.94 -12.75 11.84
C ALA A 9 18.81 -12.70 10.58
N LEU A 10 20.03 -13.26 10.65
CA LEU A 10 20.93 -13.35 9.50
C LEU A 10 20.34 -14.22 8.38
N LYS A 11 19.73 -15.36 8.72
CA LYS A 11 19.05 -16.21 7.71
C LYS A 11 17.90 -15.49 7.00
N TYR A 12 17.12 -14.69 7.71
CA TYR A 12 16.07 -13.91 7.07
C TYR A 12 16.62 -12.78 6.21
N LEU A 13 17.75 -12.18 6.61
CA LEU A 13 18.43 -11.20 5.76
C LEU A 13 18.92 -11.83 4.45
N ASP A 14 19.46 -13.06 4.50
CA ASP A 14 19.87 -13.82 3.30
C ASP A 14 18.68 -14.14 2.37
N LEU A 15 17.47 -14.23 2.92
CA LEU A 15 16.21 -14.35 2.17
C LEU A 15 15.67 -13.01 1.64
N ASN A 16 16.48 -11.94 1.72
CA ASN A 16 16.11 -10.56 1.37
C ASN A 16 14.90 -10.03 2.16
N PHE A 17 14.76 -10.41 3.42
CA PHE A 17 13.77 -9.81 4.30
C PHE A 17 14.32 -8.60 5.05
N SER A 18 13.59 -7.50 4.98
CA SER A 18 13.84 -6.32 5.81
C SER A 18 13.36 -6.60 7.22
N ILE A 19 14.29 -7.05 8.07
CA ILE A 19 14.00 -7.39 9.47
C ILE A 19 14.27 -6.23 10.41
N ILE A 20 13.58 -6.23 11.56
CA ILE A 20 13.81 -5.26 12.64
C ILE A 20 13.77 -5.93 14.01
N PRO A 21 14.57 -5.44 14.98
CA PRO A 21 14.54 -5.94 16.35
C PRO A 21 13.29 -5.41 17.06
N ILE A 22 12.59 -6.31 17.74
CA ILE A 22 11.43 -6.00 18.55
C ILE A 22 11.82 -6.23 20.02
N VAL A 23 11.35 -5.35 20.90
CA VAL A 23 11.57 -5.51 22.35
C VAL A 23 11.02 -6.87 22.79
N TYR A 24 11.80 -7.61 23.57
CA TYR A 24 11.41 -8.94 24.01
C TYR A 24 10.11 -8.94 24.81
N LYS A 25 9.27 -9.97 24.59
CA LYS A 25 7.90 -10.06 25.15
C LYS A 25 6.99 -8.90 24.76
N GLN A 26 7.33 -8.15 23.71
CA GLN A 26 6.54 -7.02 23.24
C GLN A 26 6.34 -7.09 21.71
N LYS A 27 5.52 -6.17 21.19
CA LYS A 27 5.31 -5.94 19.75
C LYS A 27 5.86 -4.59 19.28
N LYS A 28 6.63 -3.91 20.13
CA LYS A 28 7.18 -2.58 19.87
C LYS A 28 8.60 -2.70 19.28
N PRO A 29 8.90 -2.04 18.16
CA PRO A 29 10.26 -1.98 17.63
C PRO A 29 11.22 -1.38 18.64
N LEU A 30 12.41 -1.97 18.78
CA LEU A 30 13.48 -1.44 19.62
C LEU A 30 14.08 -0.16 19.03
N ILE A 31 14.01 -0.02 17.69
CA ILE A 31 14.63 1.06 16.92
C ILE A 31 13.59 1.77 16.04
N SER A 32 13.92 2.98 15.60
CA SER A 32 13.16 3.63 14.52
C SER A 32 13.30 2.81 13.23
N TRP A 33 12.17 2.38 12.69
CA TRP A 33 12.14 1.39 11.61
C TRP A 33 11.73 1.95 10.25
N LYS A 34 11.32 3.23 10.18
CA LYS A 34 10.82 3.86 8.95
C LYS A 34 11.80 3.76 7.78
N LYS A 35 13.11 3.90 8.05
CA LYS A 35 14.15 3.75 7.01
C LYS A 35 14.19 2.35 6.40
N TYR A 36 13.82 1.32 7.16
CA TYR A 36 13.84 -0.07 6.71
C TYR A 36 12.60 -0.46 5.89
N GLN A 37 11.63 0.44 5.73
CA GLN A 37 10.52 0.26 4.79
C GLN A 37 10.96 0.39 3.32
N GLY A 38 12.09 1.05 3.05
CA GLY A 38 12.62 1.23 1.69
C GLY A 38 14.02 0.65 1.47
N LYS A 39 14.64 0.09 2.51
CA LYS A 39 16.03 -0.41 2.46
C LYS A 39 16.20 -1.58 3.44
N LEU A 40 16.87 -2.65 3.01
CA LEU A 40 17.28 -3.73 3.90
C LEU A 40 18.28 -3.21 4.96
N PRO A 41 18.23 -3.72 6.21
CA PRO A 41 19.31 -3.48 7.16
C PRO A 41 20.60 -4.13 6.69
N THR A 42 21.75 -3.53 7.00
CA THR A 42 23.04 -4.19 6.72
C THR A 42 23.32 -5.28 7.76
N LYS A 43 24.22 -6.21 7.43
CA LYS A 43 24.65 -7.26 8.36
C LYS A 43 25.24 -6.66 9.65
N GLU A 44 25.98 -5.56 9.53
CA GLU A 44 26.58 -4.83 10.65
C GLU A 44 25.52 -4.18 11.54
N GLU A 45 24.48 -3.58 10.93
CA GLU A 45 23.33 -3.07 11.67
C GLU A 45 22.63 -4.20 12.44
N VAL A 46 22.36 -5.34 11.78
CA VAL A 46 21.75 -6.50 12.44
C VAL A 46 22.61 -6.98 13.61
N LEU A 47 23.91 -7.17 13.42
CA LEU A 47 24.84 -7.57 14.49
C LEU A 47 24.83 -6.58 15.65
N SER A 48 24.75 -5.28 15.36
CA SER A 48 24.74 -4.24 16.38
C SER A 48 23.54 -4.33 17.33
N TRP A 49 22.37 -4.77 16.84
CA TRP A 49 21.16 -4.89 17.65
C TRP A 49 21.27 -5.94 18.74
N PHE A 50 22.13 -6.95 18.55
CA PHE A 50 22.28 -8.09 19.45
C PHE A 50 23.51 -7.98 20.39
N LYS A 51 24.29 -6.89 20.32
CA LYS A 51 25.55 -6.70 21.07
C LYS A 51 25.42 -6.87 22.58
N ASN A 52 24.32 -6.40 23.18
CA ASN A 52 24.16 -6.35 24.64
C ASN A 52 23.65 -7.68 25.25
N GLU A 53 23.62 -8.77 24.47
CA GLU A 53 23.10 -10.08 24.88
C GLU A 53 21.64 -10.13 25.37
N THR A 54 20.93 -9.01 25.37
CA THR A 54 19.51 -8.91 25.70
C THR A 54 18.67 -9.75 24.75
N PRO A 55 17.75 -10.60 25.23
CA PRO A 55 16.79 -11.27 24.36
C PRO A 55 16.01 -10.24 23.54
N LEU A 56 15.70 -10.58 22.30
CA LEU A 56 14.90 -9.75 21.39
C LEU A 56 13.91 -10.64 20.64
N ASN A 57 12.78 -10.04 20.29
CA ASN A 57 11.88 -10.56 19.27
C ASN A 57 12.34 -10.07 17.88
N LEU A 58 11.83 -10.68 16.82
CA LEU A 58 12.15 -10.29 15.45
C LEU A 58 10.86 -10.07 14.66
N ALA A 59 10.84 -9.03 13.83
CA ALA A 59 9.78 -8.80 12.87
C ALA A 59 10.34 -8.66 11.46
N VAL A 60 9.51 -8.95 10.46
CA VAL A 60 9.75 -8.65 9.05
C VAL A 60 8.84 -7.50 8.63
N ILE A 61 9.40 -6.52 7.94
CA ILE A 61 8.65 -5.46 7.29
C ILE A 61 8.08 -6.03 5.98
N THR A 62 6.78 -5.94 5.80
CA THR A 62 6.05 -6.43 4.61
C THR A 62 6.05 -5.38 3.49
N GLY A 63 5.62 -5.80 2.30
CA GLY A 63 5.62 -5.03 1.07
C GLY A 63 6.85 -5.24 0.19
N ARG A 64 7.15 -4.28 -0.68
CA ARG A 64 8.15 -4.46 -1.75
C ARG A 64 9.56 -4.66 -1.22
N VAL A 65 9.90 -4.06 -0.08
CA VAL A 65 11.25 -4.17 0.51
C VAL A 65 11.64 -5.61 0.84
N SER A 66 10.66 -6.44 1.21
CA SER A 66 10.86 -7.88 1.50
C SER A 66 10.24 -8.80 0.44
N LYS A 67 9.63 -8.22 -0.61
CA LYS A 67 8.79 -8.92 -1.59
C LYS A 67 7.77 -9.86 -0.92
N LEU A 68 7.15 -9.40 0.16
CA LEU A 68 6.37 -10.27 1.06
C LEU A 68 5.10 -9.56 1.53
N VAL A 69 3.95 -10.20 1.41
CA VAL A 69 2.73 -9.78 2.10
C VAL A 69 2.25 -10.88 3.03
N VAL A 70 1.48 -10.50 4.05
CA VAL A 70 0.99 -11.44 5.06
C VAL A 70 -0.51 -11.24 5.22
N ILE A 71 -1.27 -12.33 5.15
CA ILE A 71 -2.66 -12.33 5.61
C ILE A 71 -2.64 -12.75 7.08
N ASP A 72 -2.94 -11.80 7.95
CA ASP A 72 -2.97 -11.90 9.40
C ASP A 72 -4.40 -12.19 9.87
N VAL A 73 -4.62 -13.42 10.32
CA VAL A 73 -5.90 -13.91 10.83
C VAL A 73 -5.81 -13.94 12.34
N ASP A 74 -6.39 -12.94 12.99
CA ASP A 74 -6.42 -12.79 14.44
C ASP A 74 -7.59 -13.54 15.09
N ASN A 75 -8.64 -13.86 14.33
CA ASN A 75 -9.77 -14.67 14.77
C ASN A 75 -9.80 -16.00 13.99
N LYS A 76 -9.55 -17.13 14.67
CA LYS A 76 -9.55 -18.45 14.03
C LYS A 76 -10.92 -18.83 13.45
N ASP A 77 -12.00 -18.38 14.07
CA ASP A 77 -13.35 -18.64 13.59
C ASP A 77 -13.67 -17.85 12.31
N ALA A 78 -12.86 -16.83 12.01
CA ALA A 78 -12.92 -16.07 10.77
C ALA A 78 -11.98 -16.60 9.68
N LEU A 79 -11.25 -17.72 9.91
CA LEU A 79 -10.34 -18.29 8.91
C LEU A 79 -11.15 -18.83 7.71
N PRO A 80 -11.05 -18.22 6.51
CA PRO A 80 -11.86 -18.67 5.39
C PRO A 80 -11.28 -19.93 4.74
N ASP A 81 -12.15 -20.79 4.20
CA ASP A 81 -11.77 -22.09 3.65
C ASP A 81 -10.74 -21.99 2.52
N TRP A 82 -10.85 -20.99 1.65
CA TRP A 82 -9.88 -20.77 0.58
C TRP A 82 -8.46 -20.54 1.13
N LEU A 83 -8.32 -19.82 2.24
CA LEU A 83 -7.03 -19.56 2.86
C LEU A 83 -6.53 -20.78 3.65
N LYS A 84 -7.45 -21.48 4.32
CA LYS A 84 -7.16 -22.75 5.03
C LYS A 84 -6.59 -23.82 4.08
N ASN A 85 -7.09 -23.86 2.85
CA ASN A 85 -6.65 -24.79 1.81
C ASN A 85 -5.46 -24.28 0.98
N THR A 86 -4.98 -23.06 1.23
CA THR A 86 -3.84 -22.49 0.50
C THR A 86 -2.52 -23.01 1.06
N GLU A 87 -1.71 -23.61 0.19
CA GLU A 87 -0.38 -24.07 0.56
C GLU A 87 0.64 -22.94 0.53
N THR A 88 1.04 -22.44 1.70
CA THR A 88 2.13 -21.47 1.82
C THR A 88 2.84 -21.59 3.17
N TRP A 89 3.75 -20.68 3.48
CA TRP A 89 4.33 -20.55 4.82
C TRP A 89 3.28 -20.06 5.81
N ILE A 90 3.12 -20.78 6.92
CA ILE A 90 2.12 -20.47 7.94
C ILE A 90 2.78 -20.44 9.31
N ALA A 91 2.57 -19.33 10.02
CA ALA A 91 2.93 -19.19 11.42
C ALA A 91 1.69 -19.15 12.31
N LYS A 92 1.70 -19.92 13.40
CA LYS A 92 0.74 -19.80 14.48
C LYS A 92 1.13 -18.61 15.36
N THR A 93 0.17 -17.72 15.60
CA THR A 93 0.32 -16.53 16.45
C THR A 93 -0.32 -16.77 17.81
N SER A 94 -0.37 -15.76 18.67
CA SER A 94 -1.08 -15.84 19.95
C SER A 94 -2.58 -16.08 19.79
N ARG A 95 -3.22 -15.53 18.74
CA ARG A 95 -4.67 -15.56 18.56
C ARG A 95 -5.12 -16.36 17.34
N GLY A 96 -4.32 -16.41 16.28
CA GLY A 96 -4.63 -17.16 15.06
C GLY A 96 -3.39 -17.48 14.23
N TYR A 97 -3.32 -16.99 13.00
CA TYR A 97 -2.32 -17.40 12.01
C TYR A 97 -1.85 -16.25 11.12
N HIS A 98 -0.58 -16.29 10.73
CA HIS A 98 -0.06 -15.50 9.61
C HIS A 98 0.17 -16.42 8.41
N PHE A 99 -0.39 -16.05 7.26
CA PHE A 99 -0.14 -16.69 5.97
C PHE A 99 0.74 -15.77 5.12
N TYR A 100 1.93 -16.23 4.74
CA TYR A 100 2.91 -15.40 4.05
C TYR A 100 2.84 -15.65 2.54
N PHE A 101 2.98 -14.61 1.72
CA PHE A 101 2.95 -14.73 0.25
C PHE A 101 4.03 -13.86 -0.40
N ARG A 102 4.65 -14.39 -1.46
CA ARG A 102 5.65 -13.68 -2.26
C ARG A 102 4.98 -12.78 -3.29
N ILE A 103 5.55 -11.60 -3.53
CA ILE A 103 5.04 -10.64 -4.52
C ILE A 103 6.11 -10.24 -5.55
N ASN A 104 5.68 -9.99 -6.79
CA ASN A 104 6.56 -9.58 -7.88
C ASN A 104 6.76 -8.05 -7.94
N ASN A 105 7.19 -7.48 -6.80
CA ASN A 105 7.48 -6.05 -6.64
C ASN A 105 6.27 -5.11 -6.82
N GLU A 106 5.05 -5.66 -6.76
CA GLU A 106 3.80 -4.90 -6.80
C GLU A 106 3.64 -4.05 -5.54
N TYR A 107 3.06 -2.86 -5.68
CA TYR A 107 2.63 -2.08 -4.51
C TYR A 107 1.30 -2.66 -4.01
N ILE A 108 1.31 -3.26 -2.83
CA ILE A 108 0.11 -3.79 -2.19
C ILE A 108 -0.08 -3.05 -0.86
N PRO A 109 -1.15 -2.26 -0.69
CA PRO A 109 -1.37 -1.53 0.56
C PRO A 109 -1.74 -2.50 1.69
N THR A 110 -1.43 -2.11 2.92
CA THR A 110 -2.05 -2.74 4.09
C THR A 110 -3.53 -2.41 4.11
N ALA A 111 -4.37 -3.43 4.25
CA ALA A 111 -5.81 -3.30 4.22
C ALA A 111 -6.46 -4.28 5.18
N LYS A 112 -7.57 -3.87 5.79
CA LYS A 112 -8.42 -4.80 6.55
C LYS A 112 -9.40 -5.47 5.59
N LEU A 113 -9.33 -6.80 5.47
CA LEU A 113 -10.14 -7.59 4.55
C LEU A 113 -11.51 -7.91 5.16
N ALA A 114 -11.52 -8.32 6.42
CA ALA A 114 -12.75 -8.59 7.18
C ALA A 114 -12.51 -8.35 8.68
N LYS A 115 -13.53 -8.52 9.52
CA LYS A 115 -13.36 -8.50 10.98
C LYS A 115 -12.42 -9.63 11.40
N GLY A 116 -11.24 -9.28 11.92
CA GLY A 116 -10.22 -10.24 12.36
C GLY A 116 -9.33 -10.78 11.25
N ILE A 117 -9.39 -10.21 10.04
CA ILE A 117 -8.51 -10.57 8.92
C ILE A 117 -7.91 -9.28 8.33
N ASP A 118 -6.59 -9.15 8.43
CA ASP A 118 -5.84 -8.04 7.86
C ASP A 118 -4.85 -8.53 6.79
N LEU A 119 -4.78 -7.83 5.67
CA LEU A 119 -3.66 -7.88 4.73
C LEU A 119 -2.57 -6.90 5.21
N LYS A 120 -1.40 -7.41 5.59
CA LYS A 120 -0.20 -6.63 5.90
C LYS A 120 0.66 -6.53 4.64
N GLY A 121 0.53 -5.39 3.97
CA GLY A 121 1.28 -5.02 2.77
C GLY A 121 2.30 -3.94 3.09
N GLU A 122 2.33 -2.89 2.29
CA GLU A 122 3.32 -1.82 2.40
C GLU A 122 3.24 -1.03 3.70
N GLY A 123 4.42 -0.67 4.22
CA GLY A 123 4.54 0.14 5.43
C GLY A 123 4.06 -0.58 6.70
N SER A 124 4.01 -1.91 6.70
CA SER A 124 3.64 -2.72 7.86
C SER A 124 4.74 -3.72 8.22
N TYR A 125 4.66 -4.31 9.41
CA TYR A 125 5.53 -5.41 9.81
C TYR A 125 4.74 -6.45 10.59
N VAL A 126 5.24 -7.69 10.62
CA VAL A 126 4.69 -8.77 11.42
C VAL A 126 5.79 -9.44 12.24
N LEU A 127 5.45 -9.91 13.44
CA LEU A 127 6.39 -10.72 14.22
C LEU A 127 6.67 -12.05 13.50
N LEU A 128 7.95 -12.38 13.42
CA LEU A 128 8.42 -13.66 12.91
C LEU A 128 8.38 -14.73 14.02
N PRO A 129 8.22 -16.01 13.66
CA PRO A 129 8.29 -17.11 14.62
C PRO A 129 9.59 -17.16 15.42
N GLU A 130 9.49 -17.78 16.60
CA GLU A 130 10.41 -17.70 17.75
C GLU A 130 10.30 -16.40 18.58
N SER A 131 9.51 -15.42 18.12
CA SER A 131 9.17 -14.25 18.94
C SER A 131 8.16 -14.59 20.04
N LEU A 132 8.34 -14.02 21.23
CA LEU A 132 7.48 -14.21 22.39
C LEU A 132 6.45 -13.08 22.49
N HIS A 133 5.16 -13.42 22.43
CA HIS A 133 4.05 -12.48 22.62
C HIS A 133 3.99 -11.97 24.07
N PRO A 134 3.46 -10.76 24.34
CA PRO A 134 3.16 -10.28 25.70
C PRO A 134 2.36 -11.25 26.57
N SER A 135 1.49 -12.06 25.96
CA SER A 135 0.69 -13.08 26.66
C SER A 135 1.48 -14.34 27.07
N GLY A 136 2.78 -14.40 26.75
CA GLY A 136 3.62 -15.59 26.98
C GLY A 136 3.55 -16.64 25.86
N THR A 137 2.77 -16.42 24.80
CA THR A 137 2.71 -17.35 23.66
C THR A 137 3.86 -17.10 22.68
N THR A 138 4.64 -18.12 22.34
CA THR A 138 5.66 -18.02 21.29
C THR A 138 5.05 -18.25 19.91
N TYR A 139 5.36 -17.37 18.96
CA TYR A 139 4.99 -17.54 17.56
C TYR A 139 5.75 -18.75 16.99
N LYS A 140 5.09 -19.64 16.26
CA LYS A 140 5.71 -20.86 15.74
C LYS A 140 5.38 -21.07 14.27
N TRP A 141 6.37 -21.46 13.49
CA TRP A 141 6.12 -22.04 12.17
C TRP A 141 5.35 -23.34 12.35
N ILE A 142 4.17 -23.45 11.74
CA ILE A 142 3.39 -24.69 11.71
C ILE A 142 3.42 -25.34 10.33
N LYS A 143 3.59 -24.54 9.29
CA LYS A 143 3.89 -25.00 7.94
C LYS A 143 5.06 -24.17 7.43
N PHE A 144 6.27 -24.66 7.67
CA PHE A 144 7.48 -24.20 7.00
C PHE A 144 7.88 -25.35 6.08
N VAL A 145 7.31 -25.37 4.88
CA VAL A 145 7.48 -26.51 3.97
C VAL A 145 8.96 -26.54 3.59
N LYS A 146 9.73 -27.50 4.12
CA LYS A 146 11.16 -27.70 3.75
C LYS A 146 11.37 -27.88 2.24
N LYS A 147 10.32 -28.26 1.49
CA LYS A 147 10.29 -28.33 0.02
C LYS A 147 10.05 -26.97 -0.66
N LEU A 148 9.36 -26.02 -0.02
CA LEU A 148 9.19 -24.66 -0.55
C LEU A 148 10.27 -23.79 0.08
N GLN A 149 11.37 -23.58 -0.63
CA GLN A 149 12.42 -22.64 -0.21
C GLN A 149 11.88 -21.22 0.04
N GLU A 150 10.66 -20.91 -0.45
CA GLU A 150 10.00 -19.62 -0.38
C GLU A 150 8.48 -19.72 -0.12
N PRO A 151 7.81 -18.66 0.37
CA PRO A 151 6.34 -18.59 0.40
C PRO A 151 5.72 -18.68 -1.01
N ALA A 152 4.46 -19.12 -1.09
CA ALA A 152 3.76 -19.19 -2.37
C ALA A 152 3.49 -17.81 -2.98
N SER A 153 3.25 -17.74 -4.30
CA SER A 153 2.91 -16.47 -4.97
C SER A 153 1.59 -15.91 -4.44
N PHE A 154 1.54 -14.59 -4.22
CA PHE A 154 0.31 -13.88 -3.87
C PHE A 154 -0.76 -13.98 -4.97
N ASP A 155 -0.38 -14.23 -6.22
CA ASP A 155 -1.32 -14.43 -7.33
C ASP A 155 -2.33 -15.55 -7.06
N LEU A 156 -1.95 -16.57 -6.26
CA LEU A 156 -2.85 -17.67 -5.86
C LEU A 156 -4.07 -17.20 -5.07
N VAL A 157 -3.95 -16.09 -4.35
CA VAL A 157 -4.99 -15.57 -3.45
C VAL A 157 -5.46 -14.17 -3.84
N LYS A 158 -4.87 -13.58 -4.87
CA LYS A 158 -5.08 -12.17 -5.27
C LYS A 158 -6.53 -11.87 -5.59
N GLU A 159 -7.18 -12.71 -6.41
CA GLU A 159 -8.61 -12.53 -6.74
C GLU A 159 -9.51 -12.61 -5.51
N LYS A 160 -9.24 -13.54 -4.59
CA LYS A 160 -9.99 -13.65 -3.32
C LYS A 160 -9.77 -12.43 -2.44
N VAL A 161 -8.54 -11.92 -2.34
CA VAL A 161 -8.28 -10.68 -1.62
C VAL A 161 -9.02 -9.49 -2.23
N LEU A 162 -9.03 -9.38 -3.57
CA LEU A 162 -9.77 -8.32 -4.28
C LEU A 162 -11.28 -8.42 -4.07
N GLU A 163 -11.84 -9.63 -4.03
CA GLU A 163 -13.25 -9.89 -3.70
C GLU A 163 -13.62 -9.29 -2.32
N TYR A 164 -12.81 -9.57 -1.29
CA TYR A 164 -13.03 -9.00 0.05
C TYR A 164 -12.95 -7.48 0.06
N LEU A 165 -12.02 -6.90 -0.70
CA LEU A 165 -11.88 -5.45 -0.78
C LEU A 165 -13.10 -4.80 -1.47
N ARG A 166 -13.61 -5.40 -2.55
CA ARG A 166 -14.83 -4.95 -3.24
C ARG A 166 -16.07 -5.05 -2.35
N LEU A 167 -16.24 -6.18 -1.66
CA LEU A 167 -17.36 -6.36 -0.73
C LEU A 167 -17.34 -5.32 0.39
N LYS A 168 -16.15 -4.99 0.90
CA LYS A 168 -16.00 -3.96 1.91
C LYS A 168 -16.28 -2.55 1.39
N GLU A 169 -15.89 -2.22 0.15
CA GLU A 169 -16.28 -0.96 -0.48
C GLU A 169 -17.81 -0.84 -0.55
N ASN A 170 -18.50 -1.93 -0.86
CA ASN A 170 -19.97 -1.99 -0.89
C ASN A 170 -20.60 -1.92 0.53
N GLU A 171 -20.03 -2.58 1.54
CA GLU A 171 -20.49 -2.51 2.94
C GLU A 171 -20.19 -1.15 3.62
N THR A 172 -19.16 -0.43 3.17
CA THR A 172 -18.76 0.87 3.76
C THR A 172 -19.45 2.07 3.14
N SER A 173 -20.35 1.85 2.18
CA SER A 173 -21.15 2.89 1.55
C SER A 173 -22.33 3.34 2.44
N GLU A 174 -22.07 3.73 3.69
CA GLU A 174 -22.96 4.75 4.25
C GLU A 174 -22.83 5.99 3.35
N PRO A 175 -23.94 6.51 2.80
CA PRO A 175 -23.92 7.70 1.97
C PRO A 175 -23.27 8.87 2.72
N LEU A 176 -22.57 9.76 1.99
CA LEU A 176 -22.00 10.97 2.61
C LEU A 176 -23.08 11.82 3.30
N SER A 177 -24.33 11.76 2.82
CA SER A 177 -25.47 12.41 3.45
C SER A 177 -25.72 11.95 4.89
N GLU A 178 -25.45 10.69 5.21
CA GLU A 178 -25.54 10.18 6.59
C GLU A 178 -24.38 10.69 7.44
N LEU A 179 -23.17 10.78 6.88
CA LEU A 179 -22.01 11.34 7.59
C LEU A 179 -22.18 12.81 7.93
N TYR A 180 -22.92 13.57 7.12
CA TYR A 180 -23.24 14.98 7.41
C TYR A 180 -24.12 15.17 8.65
N LYS A 181 -24.79 14.11 9.14
CA LYS A 181 -25.58 14.16 10.37
C LYS A 181 -24.73 14.08 11.65
N GLY A 182 -23.44 13.78 11.51
CA GLY A 182 -22.53 13.55 12.63
C GLY A 182 -22.45 12.07 13.03
N VAL A 183 -21.37 11.69 13.69
CA VAL A 183 -21.12 10.31 14.14
C VAL A 183 -20.61 10.26 15.58
N GLU A 184 -20.78 9.10 16.22
CA GLU A 184 -20.26 8.83 17.56
C GLU A 184 -18.73 8.66 17.60
N GLU A 185 -18.21 8.69 18.82
CA GLU A 185 -16.82 8.39 19.15
C GLU A 185 -16.32 7.09 18.48
N GLY A 186 -15.09 7.13 17.97
CA GLY A 186 -14.47 6.03 17.22
C GLY A 186 -14.66 6.13 15.71
N ARG A 187 -15.66 6.89 15.21
CA ARG A 187 -15.93 7.02 13.76
C ARG A 187 -15.58 8.39 13.16
N ARG A 188 -15.49 9.42 14.00
CA ARG A 188 -15.31 10.85 13.63
C ARG A 188 -14.16 11.13 12.67
N ASN A 189 -12.97 10.56 12.93
CA ASN A 189 -11.81 10.82 12.09
C ASN A 189 -11.99 10.22 10.69
N VAL A 190 -12.55 9.01 10.61
CA VAL A 190 -12.81 8.32 9.35
C VAL A 190 -13.91 9.03 8.56
N SER A 191 -14.99 9.47 9.23
CA SER A 191 -16.09 10.19 8.57
C SER A 191 -15.63 11.53 7.99
N LEU A 192 -14.97 12.37 8.78
CA LEU A 192 -14.44 13.65 8.31
C LEU A 192 -13.38 13.46 7.21
N THR A 193 -12.56 12.40 7.28
CA THR A 193 -11.61 12.06 6.20
C THR A 193 -12.31 11.75 4.89
N ARG A 194 -13.41 10.99 4.93
CA ARG A 194 -14.20 10.66 3.73
C ARG A 194 -14.85 11.89 3.12
N ILE A 195 -15.49 12.72 3.95
CA ILE A 195 -16.11 13.97 3.52
C ILE A 195 -15.06 14.89 2.89
N ALA A 196 -13.94 15.11 3.57
CA ALA A 196 -12.86 15.95 3.07
C ALA A 196 -12.33 15.46 1.72
N GLY A 197 -12.17 14.14 1.56
CA GLY A 197 -11.78 13.53 0.29
C GLY A 197 -12.75 13.85 -0.85
N SER A 198 -14.07 13.79 -0.59
CA SER A 198 -15.09 14.17 -1.56
C SER A 198 -15.03 15.65 -1.93
N LEU A 199 -15.00 16.53 -0.92
CA LEU A 199 -14.95 17.98 -1.14
C LEU A 199 -13.72 18.40 -1.94
N PHE A 200 -12.57 17.79 -1.65
CA PHE A 200 -11.39 18.00 -2.48
C PHE A 200 -11.62 17.50 -3.90
N ALA A 201 -12.20 16.31 -4.11
CA ALA A 201 -12.50 15.80 -5.45
C ALA A 201 -13.38 16.77 -6.26
N ASP A 202 -14.33 17.44 -5.59
CA ASP A 202 -15.19 18.49 -6.15
C ASP A 202 -14.47 19.81 -6.45
N GLY A 203 -13.20 19.95 -6.04
CA GLY A 203 -12.33 21.07 -6.40
C GLY A 203 -12.12 22.11 -5.31
N LEU A 204 -12.68 21.91 -4.11
CA LEU A 204 -12.56 22.88 -3.02
C LEU A 204 -11.12 22.98 -2.52
N ASN A 205 -10.78 24.17 -2.02
CA ASN A 205 -9.46 24.48 -1.46
C ASN A 205 -9.38 24.09 0.04
N ASP A 206 -8.16 24.16 0.61
CA ASP A 206 -7.89 23.72 1.98
C ASP A 206 -8.77 24.45 3.02
N GLU A 207 -9.06 25.74 2.81
CA GLU A 207 -9.84 26.57 3.73
C GLU A 207 -11.35 26.28 3.62
N GLU A 208 -11.88 26.16 2.40
CA GLU A 208 -13.28 25.77 2.16
C GLU A 208 -13.59 24.39 2.76
N VAL A 209 -12.70 23.41 2.55
CA VAL A 209 -12.85 22.08 3.13
C VAL A 209 -12.84 22.16 4.65
N TYR A 210 -11.94 22.95 5.24
CA TYR A 210 -11.85 23.11 6.68
C TYR A 210 -13.13 23.70 7.29
N GLU A 211 -13.67 24.78 6.71
CA GLU A 211 -14.90 25.41 7.21
C GLU A 211 -16.10 24.46 7.15
N ILE A 212 -16.23 23.67 6.07
CA ILE A 212 -17.29 22.67 5.96
C ILE A 212 -17.12 21.56 7.01
N LEU A 213 -15.90 21.04 7.20
CA LEU A 213 -15.65 20.00 8.20
C LEU A 213 -15.89 20.49 9.63
N LYS A 214 -15.63 21.77 9.91
CA LYS A 214 -15.89 22.37 11.23
C LYS A 214 -17.37 22.28 11.59
N VAL A 215 -18.25 22.69 10.67
CA VAL A 215 -19.72 22.62 10.85
C VAL A 215 -20.20 21.19 11.04
N ILE A 216 -19.67 20.23 10.26
CA ILE A 216 -20.06 18.82 10.40
C ILE A 216 -19.53 18.24 11.71
N ASN A 217 -18.33 18.62 12.14
CA ASN A 217 -17.72 18.13 13.37
C ASN A 217 -18.46 18.57 14.63
N GLU A 218 -19.15 19.72 14.62
CA GLU A 218 -20.05 20.13 15.72
C GLU A 218 -21.20 19.15 15.96
N ARG A 219 -21.56 18.36 14.94
CA ARG A 219 -22.60 17.33 15.02
C ARG A 219 -22.07 15.97 15.51
N ASN A 220 -20.75 15.80 15.61
CA ASN A 220 -20.15 14.59 16.14
C ASN A 220 -20.30 14.52 17.67
N ILE A 221 -20.34 13.31 18.23
CA ILE A 221 -20.53 13.09 19.66
C ILE A 221 -19.35 12.31 20.26
N PRO A 222 -18.43 12.95 21.02
CA PRO A 222 -18.22 14.39 21.10
C PRO A 222 -17.46 14.93 19.86
N PRO A 223 -17.49 16.25 19.59
CA PRO A 223 -16.70 16.85 18.51
C PRO A 223 -15.20 16.57 18.67
N LEU A 224 -14.48 16.42 17.55
CA LEU A 224 -13.02 16.38 17.59
C LEU A 224 -12.43 17.76 17.91
N PRO A 225 -11.27 17.83 18.58
CA PRO A 225 -10.55 19.07 18.74
C PRO A 225 -10.22 19.73 17.40
N GLU A 226 -10.29 21.06 17.34
CA GLU A 226 -10.04 21.85 16.12
C GLU A 226 -8.70 21.51 15.44
N LYS A 227 -7.67 21.28 16.26
CA LYS A 227 -6.33 20.87 15.78
C LYS A 227 -6.38 19.55 15.01
N GLU A 228 -7.22 18.59 15.41
CA GLU A 228 -7.37 17.32 14.70
C GLU A 228 -8.07 17.50 13.35
N VAL A 229 -9.11 18.35 13.30
CA VAL A 229 -9.81 18.66 12.04
C VAL A 229 -8.84 19.30 11.03
N LYS A 230 -8.04 20.28 11.47
CA LYS A 230 -6.97 20.89 10.64
C LYS A 230 -5.94 19.86 10.15
N LEU A 231 -5.56 18.89 10.98
CA LEU A 231 -4.63 17.82 10.59
C LEU A 231 -5.22 16.89 9.53
N ILE A 232 -6.52 16.59 9.59
CA ILE A 232 -7.21 15.78 8.57
C ILE A 232 -7.13 16.48 7.21
N VAL A 233 -7.50 17.76 7.14
CA VAL A 233 -7.45 18.59 5.92
C VAL A 233 -6.04 18.59 5.34
N LYS A 234 -5.03 18.93 6.16
CA LYS A 234 -3.63 18.99 5.74
C LYS A 234 -3.11 17.63 5.23
N SER A 235 -3.49 16.53 5.89
CA SER A 235 -3.09 15.17 5.50
C SER A 235 -3.62 14.78 4.12
N ILE A 236 -4.88 15.13 3.82
CA ILE A 236 -5.52 14.81 2.55
C ILE A 236 -5.00 15.74 1.44
N SER A 237 -4.93 17.05 1.71
CA SER A 237 -4.37 18.04 0.79
C SER A 237 -2.94 17.69 0.36
N LYS A 238 -2.06 17.32 1.31
CA LYS A 238 -0.69 16.89 0.99
C LYS A 238 -0.68 15.67 0.08
N ARG A 239 -1.47 14.64 0.39
CA ARG A 239 -1.57 13.42 -0.44
C ARG A 239 -2.06 13.74 -1.85
N ARG A 240 -3.04 14.62 -1.98
CA ARG A 240 -3.60 15.05 -3.26
C ARG A 240 -2.61 15.87 -4.08
N LYS A 241 -1.89 16.81 -3.47
CA LYS A 241 -0.84 17.60 -4.15
C LYS A 241 0.26 16.70 -4.72
N ILE A 242 0.69 15.69 -3.95
CA ILE A 242 1.67 14.69 -4.44
C ILE A 242 1.10 13.90 -5.61
N PHE A 243 -0.15 13.43 -5.50
CA PHE A 243 -0.82 12.69 -6.56
C PHE A 243 -1.00 13.52 -7.84
N LEU A 244 -1.45 14.78 -7.73
CA LEU A 244 -1.63 15.69 -8.85
C LEU A 244 -0.30 16.00 -9.54
N LYS A 245 0.74 16.31 -8.78
CA LYS A 245 2.09 16.54 -9.31
C LYS A 245 2.63 15.31 -10.05
N GLU A 246 2.40 14.11 -9.51
CA GLU A 246 2.82 12.87 -10.17
C GLU A 246 1.99 12.58 -11.42
N LYS A 247 0.67 12.84 -11.38
CA LYS A 247 -0.21 12.75 -12.55
C LYS A 247 0.24 13.70 -13.65
N GLU A 248 0.50 14.96 -13.33
CA GLU A 248 1.04 15.96 -14.26
C GLU A 248 2.38 15.53 -14.85
N ARG A 249 3.27 14.97 -14.03
CA ARG A 249 4.56 14.44 -14.49
C ARG A 249 4.38 13.31 -15.50
N ILE A 250 3.48 12.36 -15.23
CA ILE A 250 3.18 11.23 -16.13
C ILE A 250 2.57 11.74 -17.43
N VAL A 251 1.58 12.64 -17.34
CA VAL A 251 0.96 13.27 -18.52
C VAL A 251 2.02 14.01 -19.34
N SER A 252 2.90 14.78 -18.71
CA SER A 252 3.98 15.51 -19.39
C SER A 252 4.94 14.58 -20.14
N ILE A 253 5.40 13.49 -19.50
CA ILE A 253 6.26 12.48 -20.13
C ILE A 253 5.56 11.86 -21.35
N PHE A 254 4.29 11.49 -21.19
CA PHE A 254 3.49 10.93 -22.27
C PHE A 254 3.34 11.92 -23.43
N MET A 255 2.98 13.17 -23.14
CA MET A 255 2.86 14.23 -24.15
C MET A 255 4.18 14.47 -24.90
N GLN A 256 5.32 14.47 -24.20
CA GLN A 256 6.63 14.60 -24.84
C GLN A 256 6.92 13.43 -25.78
N ALA A 257 6.57 12.20 -25.39
CA ALA A 257 6.77 11.02 -26.23
C ALA A 257 5.88 11.03 -27.48
N LEU A 258 4.61 11.46 -27.34
CA LEU A 258 3.71 11.68 -28.47
C LEU A 258 4.25 12.73 -29.44
N LEU A 259 4.71 13.88 -28.92
CA LEU A 259 5.29 14.96 -29.73
C LEU A 259 6.56 14.50 -30.46
N LYS A 260 7.38 13.67 -29.82
CA LYS A 260 8.56 13.08 -30.46
C LYS A 260 8.15 12.17 -31.63
N LYS A 261 7.20 11.25 -31.42
CA LYS A 261 6.69 10.38 -32.49
C LYS A 261 6.11 11.18 -33.65
N ALA A 262 5.34 12.23 -33.37
CA ALA A 262 4.79 13.11 -34.39
C ALA A 262 5.87 13.84 -35.22
N LYS A 263 7.09 14.03 -34.70
CA LYS A 263 8.20 14.58 -35.50
C LYS A 263 8.84 13.54 -36.43
N GLU A 264 8.79 12.26 -36.06
CA GLU A 264 9.43 11.16 -36.79
C GLU A 264 8.50 10.50 -37.82
N ASP A 265 7.18 10.62 -37.63
CA ASP A 265 6.17 9.91 -38.41
C ASP A 265 5.05 10.89 -38.86
N GLN A 266 5.08 11.26 -40.15
CA GLN A 266 4.13 12.20 -40.75
C GLN A 266 2.68 11.71 -40.68
N GLN A 267 2.44 10.40 -40.82
CA GLN A 267 1.10 9.83 -40.73
C GLN A 267 0.57 9.96 -39.30
N PHE A 268 1.40 9.65 -38.31
CA PHE A 268 1.05 9.84 -36.90
C PHE A 268 0.80 11.32 -36.56
N ALA A 269 1.63 12.23 -37.06
CA ALA A 269 1.47 13.67 -36.87
C ALA A 269 0.14 14.20 -37.42
N TYR A 270 -0.23 13.75 -38.62
CA TYR A 270 -1.49 14.09 -39.26
C TYR A 270 -2.69 13.62 -38.42
N LEU A 271 -2.68 12.37 -37.97
CA LEU A 271 -3.74 11.81 -37.13
C LEU A 271 -3.84 12.51 -35.77
N MET A 272 -2.70 12.80 -35.11
CA MET A 272 -2.66 13.60 -33.88
C MET A 272 -3.28 14.98 -34.07
N LYS A 273 -2.93 15.69 -35.15
CA LYS A 273 -3.46 17.03 -35.44
C LYS A 273 -4.97 16.99 -35.70
N LYS A 274 -5.46 15.93 -36.37
CA LYS A 274 -6.88 15.71 -36.62
C LYS A 274 -7.65 15.41 -35.33
N ALA A 275 -7.10 14.57 -34.46
CA ALA A 275 -7.71 14.22 -33.17
C ALA A 275 -7.80 15.42 -32.21
N VAL A 276 -6.81 16.31 -32.20
CA VAL A 276 -6.76 17.46 -31.28
C VAL A 276 -7.63 18.65 -31.73
N ASN A 277 -7.83 18.84 -33.04
CA ASN A 277 -8.40 20.08 -33.58
C ASN A 277 -9.77 19.94 -34.26
N SER A 278 -10.44 18.80 -34.20
CA SER A 278 -11.71 18.63 -34.92
C SER A 278 -12.89 18.27 -34.01
N VAL A 279 -13.94 19.08 -34.08
CA VAL A 279 -15.26 18.78 -33.52
C VAL A 279 -15.86 17.54 -34.21
N GLU A 280 -15.60 17.36 -35.52
CA GLU A 280 -15.98 16.17 -36.29
C GLU A 280 -15.46 14.84 -35.71
N PHE A 281 -14.29 14.82 -35.08
CA PHE A 281 -13.74 13.61 -34.45
C PHE A 281 -14.54 13.16 -33.23
N LEU A 282 -15.11 14.09 -32.46
CA LEU A 282 -15.97 13.75 -31.33
C LEU A 282 -17.30 13.13 -31.78
N GLU A 283 -17.76 13.47 -32.99
CA GLU A 283 -19.03 12.99 -33.54
C GLU A 283 -18.89 11.69 -34.37
N HIS A 284 -17.80 11.53 -35.14
CA HIS A 284 -17.67 10.46 -36.14
C HIS A 284 -16.43 9.55 -35.96
N GLY A 285 -15.50 9.90 -35.07
CA GLY A 285 -14.27 9.13 -34.82
C GLY A 285 -13.28 9.09 -36.00
N LEU A 286 -12.30 8.20 -35.93
CA LEU A 286 -11.37 7.90 -37.05
C LEU A 286 -11.86 6.69 -37.85
N PRO A 287 -11.57 6.62 -39.16
CA PRO A 287 -11.71 5.38 -39.91
C PRO A 287 -11.01 4.21 -39.22
N GLU A 288 -11.61 3.02 -39.23
CA GLU A 288 -11.16 1.87 -38.44
C GLU A 288 -9.67 1.52 -38.67
N LYS A 289 -9.20 1.63 -39.91
CA LYS A 289 -7.80 1.40 -40.28
C LYS A 289 -6.86 2.38 -39.59
N ASP A 290 -7.23 3.65 -39.53
CA ASP A 290 -6.45 4.71 -38.90
C ASP A 290 -6.52 4.60 -37.38
N SER A 291 -7.68 4.21 -36.83
CA SER A 291 -7.84 3.93 -35.40
C SER A 291 -6.92 2.79 -34.95
N LYS A 292 -6.91 1.65 -35.66
CA LYS A 292 -6.04 0.50 -35.36
C LYS A 292 -4.56 0.85 -35.48
N PHE A 293 -4.18 1.65 -36.48
CA PHE A 293 -2.81 2.14 -36.61
C PHE A 293 -2.43 3.03 -35.42
N PHE A 294 -3.29 3.98 -35.08
CA PHE A 294 -3.07 4.94 -34.02
C PHE A 294 -3.00 4.25 -32.63
N GLU A 295 -3.89 3.32 -32.35
CA GLU A 295 -3.87 2.47 -31.13
C GLU A 295 -2.56 1.68 -31.02
N LYS A 296 -2.10 1.07 -32.11
CA LYS A 296 -0.85 0.31 -32.15
C LYS A 296 0.36 1.20 -31.86
N GLU A 297 0.43 2.38 -32.47
CA GLU A 297 1.54 3.32 -32.27
C GLU A 297 1.50 3.95 -30.87
N ILE A 298 0.31 4.30 -30.34
CA ILE A 298 0.16 4.72 -28.95
C ILE A 298 0.59 3.61 -28.01
N GLY A 299 0.20 2.35 -28.24
CA GLY A 299 0.59 1.22 -27.40
C GLY A 299 2.12 1.06 -27.29
N LYS A 300 2.85 1.25 -28.40
CA LYS A 300 4.31 1.24 -28.43
C LYS A 300 4.97 2.39 -27.66
N ILE A 301 4.29 3.54 -27.52
CA ILE A 301 4.76 4.71 -26.79
C ILE A 301 4.40 4.60 -25.30
N LEU A 302 3.14 4.27 -25.04
CA LEU A 302 2.53 4.23 -23.71
C LEU A 302 3.20 3.16 -22.85
N PHE A 303 3.46 1.96 -23.40
CA PHE A 303 3.99 0.85 -22.62
C PHE A 303 5.41 1.12 -22.06
N PRO A 304 6.40 1.58 -22.84
CA PRO A 304 7.70 1.97 -22.32
C PRO A 304 7.66 3.14 -21.33
N GLU A 305 6.84 4.16 -21.56
CA GLU A 305 6.76 5.34 -20.68
C GLU A 305 6.05 5.01 -19.35
N ILE A 306 5.01 4.18 -19.39
CA ILE A 306 4.38 3.61 -18.18
C ILE A 306 5.43 2.83 -17.38
N VAL A 307 6.19 1.94 -18.03
CA VAL A 307 7.26 1.17 -17.38
C VAL A 307 8.35 2.07 -16.78
N LYS A 308 8.76 3.15 -17.48
CA LYS A 308 9.70 4.14 -16.95
C LYS A 308 9.13 4.92 -15.76
N ALA A 309 7.86 5.31 -15.80
CA ALA A 309 7.18 5.99 -14.70
C ALA A 309 7.17 5.12 -13.44
N PHE A 310 6.81 3.84 -13.57
CA PHE A 310 6.84 2.86 -12.47
C PHE A 310 8.26 2.60 -11.93
N ARG A 311 9.29 2.58 -12.81
CA ARG A 311 10.71 2.47 -12.37
C ARG A 311 11.19 3.73 -11.64
N GLY A 312 10.71 4.92 -12.01
CA GLY A 312 11.05 6.20 -11.40
C GLY A 312 10.46 6.40 -9.98
N MET A 313 9.28 5.85 -9.71
CA MET A 313 8.65 5.90 -8.37
C MET A 313 9.46 5.20 -7.27
N SER A 314 10.35 4.27 -7.64
CA SER A 314 11.07 3.43 -6.67
C SER A 314 12.33 4.08 -6.06
N ARG A 315 12.82 5.25 -6.52
CA ARG A 315 14.15 5.75 -6.07
C ARG A 315 14.34 7.23 -5.73
N LYS A 316 13.46 8.16 -6.11
CA LYS A 316 13.76 9.62 -5.93
C LYS A 316 12.86 10.41 -4.96
N ASN A 317 11.59 10.07 -4.79
CA ASN A 317 10.66 10.95 -4.05
C ASN A 317 10.70 10.83 -2.51
N LEU A 318 11.50 9.92 -1.93
CA LEU A 318 11.67 9.80 -0.48
C LEU A 318 12.90 10.55 0.08
N LYS A 319 13.76 11.10 -0.78
CA LYS A 319 15.04 11.71 -0.37
C LYS A 319 15.08 13.25 -0.42
N GLN A 320 14.08 13.93 -0.98
CA GLN A 320 14.14 15.39 -1.19
C GLN A 320 13.18 16.24 -0.35
N GLU A 321 12.39 15.66 0.58
CA GLU A 321 11.49 16.45 1.46
C GLU A 321 11.82 16.33 2.96
N ASN A 322 13.03 15.88 3.33
CA ASN A 322 13.50 15.84 4.73
C ASN A 322 14.73 16.73 4.98
N THR A 323 14.82 17.85 4.26
CA THR A 323 15.66 19.01 4.64
C THR A 323 14.75 20.21 4.80
#